data_AF-A0A356KM19-F1
#
_entry.id   AF-A0A356KM19-F1
#
_cell.length_a   1.000
_cell.length_b   1.000
_cell.length_c   1.000
_cell.angle_alpha   90.00
_cell.angle_beta   90.00
_cell.angle_gamma   90.00
#
_symmetry.space_group_name_H-M   'P 1'
#
loop_
_entity.id
_entity.type
_entity.pdbx_description
1 polymer ?
#
loop_
_entity_poly.entity_id
_entity_poly.type
_entity_poly.pdbx_seq_one_letter_code
_entity_poly.pdbx_strand_id
1 'polypeptide(L)'
;MWLARWVDLAAREGPTPGVLTVAAVGAFAVLVLLAAAVFQLGRAYGNLQVGGAAWRRAALPHPVLPGSVSGGLLTRLFARGRVEGAGFWLTRAHFSRDPELKMRSWPLFSMAGGAALLAVATGNCGDPLRASDTSAVLPIAVIALLASAVPPIVQNVSFSRDSGAVFLLESAPLVDAARFLAGVRKAILVTLFYPALFALSLLLAWAWRDPLHALLHVGVAWLVVEGAARWSMVSVLRGYPFREAMVRGATMGPIVLASGVVTGAASTLGLIHFFAARSAAGFGAFALGLVVALALLERWSAARTRVLLGRVQRG
;
A
#
# COMPACT_ATOMS: atom_id res chain seq x y z
N MET A 1 21.71 0.23 25.59
CA MET A 1 22.69 -0.28 26.59
C MET A 1 22.63 -1.80 26.77
N TRP A 2 21.46 -2.44 26.70
CA TRP A 2 21.33 -3.92 26.80
C TRP A 2 22.10 -4.69 25.72
N LEU A 3 22.09 -4.23 24.45
CA LEU A 3 22.80 -4.90 23.35
C LEU A 3 24.33 -4.92 23.57
N ALA A 4 24.91 -3.80 23.98
CA ALA A 4 26.34 -3.71 24.30
C ALA A 4 26.71 -4.61 25.50
N ARG A 5 25.84 -4.67 26.52
CA ARG A 5 26.03 -5.56 27.67
C ARG A 5 25.89 -7.05 27.31
N TRP A 6 25.01 -7.38 26.37
CA TRP A 6 24.84 -8.73 25.84
C TRP A 6 26.03 -9.15 24.97
N VAL A 7 26.54 -8.26 24.12
CA VAL A 7 27.76 -8.49 23.31
C VAL A 7 28.97 -8.66 24.22
N ASP A 8 29.12 -7.84 25.27
CA ASP A 8 30.21 -7.99 26.25
C ASP A 8 30.12 -9.30 27.06
N LEU A 9 28.92 -9.74 27.42
CA LEU A 9 28.71 -11.04 28.10
C LEU A 9 29.00 -12.22 27.16
N ALA A 10 28.51 -12.16 25.92
CA ALA A 10 28.75 -13.18 24.90
C ALA A 10 30.24 -13.28 24.50
N ALA A 11 30.97 -12.16 24.53
CA ALA A 11 32.41 -12.12 24.25
C ALA A 11 33.26 -12.68 25.39
N ARG A 12 32.81 -12.59 26.65
CA ARG A 12 33.57 -13.03 27.83
C ARG A 12 33.37 -14.49 28.19
N GLU A 13 32.16 -15.03 28.05
CA GLU A 13 31.85 -16.39 28.50
C GLU A 13 32.10 -17.46 27.42
N GLY A 14 32.32 -17.04 26.16
CA GLY A 14 32.33 -17.95 25.03
C GLY A 14 30.93 -18.54 24.82
N PRO A 15 30.49 -18.72 23.57
CA PRO A 15 29.16 -19.29 23.36
C PRO A 15 29.19 -20.76 23.83
N THR A 16 28.46 -21.05 24.91
CA THR A 16 28.35 -22.44 25.39
C THR A 16 27.76 -23.30 24.27
N PRO A 17 28.14 -24.59 24.18
CA PRO A 17 27.67 -25.48 23.11
C PRO A 17 26.13 -25.46 22.96
N GLY A 18 25.40 -25.26 24.07
CA GLY A 18 23.95 -25.12 24.11
C GLY A 18 23.41 -23.87 23.41
N VAL A 19 24.06 -22.71 23.58
CA VAL A 19 23.64 -21.46 22.92
C VAL A 19 23.91 -21.52 21.42
N LEU A 20 25.03 -22.11 21.01
CA LEU A 20 25.33 -22.34 19.58
C LEU A 20 24.33 -23.30 18.93
N THR A 21 23.94 -24.37 19.62
CA THR A 21 22.94 -25.31 19.10
C THR A 21 21.56 -24.66 18.98
N VAL A 22 21.11 -23.91 19.98
CA VAL A 22 19.82 -23.19 19.91
C VAL A 22 19.84 -22.15 18.79
N ALA A 23 20.92 -21.40 18.62
CA ALA A 23 21.07 -20.44 17.53
C ALA A 23 21.11 -21.12 16.15
N ALA A 24 21.83 -22.24 16.01
CA ALA A 24 21.90 -23.02 14.77
C ALA A 24 20.53 -23.63 14.40
N VAL A 25 19.81 -24.19 15.37
CA VAL A 25 18.45 -24.72 15.17
C VAL A 25 17.48 -23.60 14.80
N GLY A 26 17.56 -22.44 15.46
CA GLY A 26 16.76 -21.26 15.12
C GLY A 26 17.03 -20.75 13.71
N ALA A 27 18.31 -20.62 13.33
CA ALA A 27 18.71 -20.21 11.98
C ALA A 27 18.25 -21.21 10.91
N PHE A 28 18.38 -22.51 11.18
CA PHE A 28 17.90 -23.56 10.29
C PHE A 28 16.38 -23.52 10.13
N ALA A 29 15.63 -23.37 11.22
CA ALA A 29 14.17 -23.23 11.18
C ALA A 29 13.73 -22.01 10.35
N VAL A 30 14.40 -20.86 10.51
CA VAL A 30 14.15 -19.67 9.69
C VAL A 30 14.45 -19.92 8.22
N LEU A 31 15.57 -20.57 7.89
CA LEU A 31 15.91 -20.93 6.51
C LEU A 31 14.90 -21.89 5.90
N VAL A 32 14.41 -22.89 6.65
CA VAL A 32 13.37 -23.82 6.19
C VAL A 32 12.05 -23.10 5.96
N LEU A 33 11.64 -22.20 6.86
CA LEU A 33 10.43 -21.38 6.68
C LEU A 33 10.56 -20.44 5.47
N LEU A 34 11.72 -19.84 5.26
CA LEU A 34 12.00 -18.99 4.12
C LEU A 34 11.98 -19.80 2.82
N ALA A 35 12.61 -20.97 2.79
CA ALA A 35 12.61 -21.88 1.65
C ALA A 35 11.21 -22.40 1.34
N ALA A 36 10.43 -22.75 2.36
CA ALA A 36 9.02 -23.15 2.21
C ALA A 36 8.16 -21.99 1.69
N ALA A 37 8.38 -20.78 2.18
CA ALA A 37 7.70 -19.58 1.67
C ALA A 37 8.07 -19.31 0.21
N VAL A 38 9.36 -19.37 -0.15
CA VAL A 38 9.84 -19.21 -1.53
C VAL A 38 9.32 -20.33 -2.43
N PHE A 39 9.25 -21.56 -1.94
CA PHE A 39 8.71 -22.71 -2.68
C PHE A 39 7.20 -22.58 -2.90
N GLN A 40 6.44 -22.19 -1.87
CA GLN A 40 5.00 -21.94 -1.99
C GLN A 40 4.72 -20.73 -2.87
N LEU A 41 5.54 -19.68 -2.78
CA LEU A 41 5.50 -18.55 -3.69
C LEU A 41 5.84 -19.02 -5.12
N GLY A 42 6.84 -19.88 -5.30
CA GLY A 42 7.20 -20.49 -6.57
C GLY A 42 6.08 -21.34 -7.17
N ARG A 43 5.37 -22.14 -6.36
CA ARG A 43 4.18 -22.89 -6.79
C ARG A 43 3.01 -21.98 -7.14
N ALA A 44 2.77 -20.94 -6.33
CA ALA A 44 1.78 -19.93 -6.64
C ALA A 44 2.12 -19.22 -7.95
N TYR A 45 3.39 -18.88 -8.17
CA TYR A 45 3.89 -18.27 -9.41
C TYR A 45 3.83 -19.24 -10.59
N GLY A 46 4.09 -20.53 -10.39
CA GLY A 46 3.94 -21.58 -11.41
C GLY A 46 2.50 -21.74 -11.87
N ASN A 47 1.54 -21.64 -10.95
CA ASN A 47 0.11 -21.60 -11.26
C ASN A 47 -0.32 -20.27 -11.93
N LEU A 48 0.52 -19.24 -11.88
CA LEU A 48 0.32 -17.95 -12.53
C LEU A 48 1.11 -17.81 -13.84
N GLN A 49 1.89 -18.83 -14.26
CA GLN A 49 2.64 -18.77 -15.51
C GLN A 49 1.70 -18.63 -16.72
N VAL A 50 2.03 -17.62 -17.51
CA VAL A 50 1.33 -17.14 -18.70
C VAL A 50 1.62 -18.11 -19.85
N GLY A 51 0.63 -18.89 -20.25
CA GLY A 51 0.77 -19.77 -21.43
C GLY A 51 -0.42 -20.67 -21.76
N GLY A 52 -1.28 -21.00 -20.79
CA GLY A 52 -2.38 -21.93 -21.03
C GLY A 52 -3.65 -21.28 -21.60
N ALA A 53 -4.26 -21.92 -22.61
CA ALA A 53 -5.60 -21.63 -23.16
C ALA A 53 -6.76 -21.58 -22.12
N ALA A 54 -6.48 -21.86 -20.84
CA ALA A 54 -7.37 -21.62 -19.72
C ALA A 54 -7.54 -20.10 -19.41
N TRP A 55 -6.53 -19.28 -19.71
CA TRP A 55 -6.52 -17.84 -19.36
C TRP A 55 -7.47 -16.98 -20.20
N ARG A 56 -7.67 -17.32 -21.48
CA ARG A 56 -8.65 -16.63 -22.35
C ARG A 56 -10.11 -16.89 -21.94
N ARG A 57 -10.34 -17.82 -21.01
CA ARG A 57 -11.68 -18.26 -20.56
C ARG A 57 -12.13 -17.68 -19.22
N ALA A 58 -11.40 -16.71 -18.64
CA ALA A 58 -11.97 -15.88 -17.57
C ALA A 58 -13.05 -14.97 -18.20
N ALA A 59 -14.25 -15.54 -18.36
CA ALA A 59 -15.42 -14.84 -18.84
C ALA A 59 -15.55 -13.53 -18.05
N LEU A 60 -15.72 -12.43 -18.78
CA LEU A 60 -16.23 -11.21 -18.16
C LEU A 60 -17.47 -11.62 -17.35
N PRO A 61 -17.57 -11.30 -16.04
CA PRO A 61 -18.86 -11.40 -15.39
C PRO A 61 -19.85 -10.67 -16.29
N HIS A 62 -20.93 -11.37 -16.68
CA HIS A 62 -21.87 -10.87 -17.68
C HIS A 62 -22.15 -9.39 -17.39
N PRO A 63 -21.94 -8.48 -18.35
CA PRO A 63 -22.27 -7.08 -18.14
C PRO A 63 -23.77 -7.02 -17.82
N VAL A 64 -24.10 -6.75 -16.56
CA VAL A 64 -25.50 -6.66 -16.13
C VAL A 64 -26.02 -5.32 -16.65
N LEU A 65 -26.68 -5.41 -17.80
CA LEU A 65 -27.43 -4.39 -18.52
C LEU A 65 -26.63 -3.16 -19.00
N PRO A 66 -26.83 -2.72 -20.26
CA PRO A 66 -26.38 -1.41 -20.72
C PRO A 66 -26.93 -0.31 -19.79
N GLY A 67 -26.07 0.54 -19.24
CA GLY A 67 -26.47 1.70 -18.42
C GLY A 67 -26.37 1.52 -16.90
N SER A 68 -26.07 0.30 -16.41
CA SER A 68 -25.75 0.08 -15.01
C SER A 68 -24.24 -0.18 -14.86
N VAL A 69 -23.51 0.77 -14.27
CA VAL A 69 -22.15 0.48 -13.77
C VAL A 69 -22.34 -0.32 -12.48
N SER A 70 -22.84 -1.56 -12.59
CA SER A 70 -23.09 -2.43 -11.45
C SER A 70 -21.78 -3.01 -10.95
N GLY A 71 -20.90 -2.20 -10.39
CA GLY A 71 -19.66 -2.67 -9.78
C GLY A 71 -19.85 -3.42 -8.44
N GLY A 72 -21.05 -3.94 -8.20
CA GLY A 72 -21.46 -4.59 -6.96
C GLY A 72 -21.60 -3.61 -5.79
N LEU A 73 -21.80 -4.17 -4.60
CA LEU A 73 -21.98 -3.43 -3.35
C LEU A 73 -20.82 -2.46 -3.07
N LEU A 74 -19.57 -2.89 -3.30
CA LEU A 74 -18.38 -2.08 -3.03
C LEU A 74 -18.33 -0.80 -3.89
N THR A 75 -18.67 -0.87 -5.17
CA THR A 75 -18.71 0.35 -6.01
C THR A 75 -19.79 1.30 -5.52
N ARG A 76 -20.95 0.80 -5.08
CA ARG A 76 -22.02 1.64 -4.52
C ARG A 76 -21.63 2.29 -3.19
N LEU A 77 -20.89 1.57 -2.34
CA LEU A 77 -20.44 2.08 -1.04
C LEU A 77 -19.34 3.14 -1.17
N PHE A 78 -18.37 2.94 -2.08
CA PHE A 78 -17.18 3.76 -2.13
C PHE A 78 -17.18 4.82 -3.24
N ALA A 79 -17.89 4.63 -4.36
CA ALA A 79 -17.91 5.59 -5.45
C ALA A 79 -19.14 6.51 -5.39
N ARG A 80 -18.91 7.82 -5.59
CA ARG A 80 -19.95 8.85 -5.62
C ARG A 80 -20.29 9.18 -7.08
N GLY A 81 -21.26 8.45 -7.62
CA GLY A 81 -21.78 8.66 -8.97
C GLY A 81 -21.14 7.78 -10.04
N ARG A 82 -21.63 7.91 -11.28
CA ARG A 82 -21.33 6.97 -12.37
C ARG A 82 -19.89 7.02 -12.87
N VAL A 83 -19.31 8.21 -12.99
CA VAL A 83 -17.93 8.40 -13.50
C VAL A 83 -16.89 7.86 -12.53
N GLU A 84 -17.04 8.18 -11.24
CA GLU A 84 -16.19 7.61 -10.20
C GLU A 84 -16.39 6.10 -10.09
N GLY A 85 -17.64 5.63 -10.22
CA GLY A 85 -17.97 4.21 -10.22
C GLY A 85 -17.31 3.45 -11.36
N ALA A 86 -17.21 4.05 -12.55
CA ALA A 86 -16.55 3.45 -13.71
C ALA A 86 -15.05 3.29 -13.48
N GLY A 87 -14.37 4.33 -12.98
CA GLY A 87 -12.96 4.25 -12.62
C GLY A 87 -12.69 3.22 -11.53
N PHE A 88 -13.52 3.20 -10.48
CA PHE A 88 -13.42 2.22 -9.41
C PHE A 88 -13.61 0.78 -9.93
N TRP A 89 -14.68 0.54 -10.68
CA TRP A 89 -15.00 -0.78 -11.18
C TRP A 89 -13.94 -1.29 -12.13
N LEU A 90 -13.50 -0.47 -13.08
CA LEU A 90 -12.48 -0.85 -14.06
C LEU A 90 -11.17 -1.23 -13.37
N THR A 91 -10.69 -0.40 -12.44
CA THR A 91 -9.46 -0.68 -11.71
C THR A 91 -9.57 -1.92 -10.85
N ARG A 92 -10.69 -2.11 -10.15
CA ARG A 92 -10.93 -3.33 -9.36
C ARG A 92 -11.01 -4.57 -10.24
N ALA A 93 -11.69 -4.49 -11.38
CA ALA A 93 -11.76 -5.58 -12.35
C ALA A 93 -10.37 -5.93 -12.86
N HIS A 94 -9.54 -4.91 -13.17
CA HIS A 94 -8.16 -5.12 -13.58
C HIS A 94 -7.32 -5.79 -12.50
N PHE A 95 -7.38 -5.31 -11.24
CA PHE A 95 -6.72 -5.98 -10.13
C PHE A 95 -7.19 -7.41 -9.93
N SER A 96 -8.47 -7.71 -10.14
CA SER A 96 -8.98 -9.08 -9.96
C SER A 96 -8.50 -10.03 -11.05
N ARG A 97 -8.36 -9.54 -12.29
CA ARG A 97 -8.09 -10.33 -13.50
C ARG A 97 -6.63 -10.36 -13.91
N ASP A 98 -5.85 -9.33 -13.60
CA ASP A 98 -4.44 -9.27 -13.98
C ASP A 98 -3.53 -9.75 -12.84
N PRO A 99 -2.99 -10.98 -12.91
CA PRO A 99 -2.12 -11.55 -11.91
C PRO A 99 -0.77 -10.87 -11.92
N GLU A 100 -0.34 -10.32 -13.06
CA GLU A 100 0.94 -9.61 -13.14
C GLU A 100 0.84 -8.28 -12.41
N LEU A 101 -0.29 -7.58 -12.49
CA LEU A 101 -0.56 -6.44 -11.63
C LEU A 101 -0.55 -6.84 -10.14
N LYS A 102 -1.18 -7.97 -9.77
CA LYS A 102 -1.14 -8.48 -8.39
C LYS A 102 0.29 -8.78 -7.95
N MET A 103 1.04 -9.54 -8.74
CA MET A 103 2.41 -9.98 -8.42
C MET A 103 3.38 -8.80 -8.31
N ARG A 104 3.13 -7.69 -8.99
CA ARG A 104 3.92 -6.47 -8.84
C ARG A 104 3.48 -5.60 -7.66
N SER A 105 2.22 -5.69 -7.24
CA SER A 105 1.63 -4.83 -6.21
C SER A 105 1.70 -5.43 -4.80
N TRP A 106 1.43 -6.73 -4.66
CA TRP A 106 1.38 -7.41 -3.35
C TRP A 106 2.73 -7.48 -2.62
N PRO A 107 3.86 -7.78 -3.29
CA PRO A 107 5.16 -7.83 -2.62
C PRO A 107 5.57 -6.49 -2.01
N LEU A 108 5.00 -5.36 -2.44
CA LEU A 108 5.31 -4.05 -1.87
C LEU A 108 4.84 -3.92 -0.42
N PHE A 109 3.92 -4.75 0.03
CA PHE A 109 3.50 -4.84 1.43
C PHE A 109 4.43 -5.70 2.29
N SER A 110 5.35 -6.47 1.69
CA SER A 110 6.22 -7.41 2.41
C SER A 110 7.13 -6.71 3.41
N MET A 111 7.66 -5.53 3.08
CA MET A 111 8.48 -4.75 4.01
C MET A 111 7.69 -4.29 5.24
N ALA A 112 6.48 -3.75 5.03
CA ALA A 112 5.64 -3.31 6.15
C ALA A 112 5.18 -4.49 7.01
N GLY A 113 4.77 -5.60 6.37
CA GLY A 113 4.41 -6.85 7.07
C GLY A 113 5.58 -7.46 7.84
N GLY A 114 6.76 -7.52 7.22
CA GLY A 114 7.99 -8.00 7.86
C GLY A 114 8.41 -7.14 9.04
N ALA A 115 8.34 -5.81 8.91
CA ALA A 115 8.61 -4.88 10.01
C ALA A 115 7.61 -5.04 11.15
N ALA A 116 6.32 -5.25 10.84
CA ALA A 116 5.29 -5.48 11.86
C ALA A 116 5.51 -6.80 12.61
N LEU A 117 5.85 -7.87 11.89
CA LEU A 117 6.19 -9.17 12.49
C LEU A 117 7.45 -9.08 13.34
N LEU A 118 8.48 -8.37 12.86
CA LEU A 118 9.71 -8.13 13.61
C LEU A 118 9.46 -7.34 14.89
N ALA A 119 8.60 -6.32 14.84
CA ALA A 119 8.20 -5.52 16.00
C ALA A 119 7.60 -6.40 17.09
N VAL A 120 6.66 -7.27 16.72
CA VAL A 120 6.01 -8.20 17.65
C VAL A 120 6.99 -9.23 18.18
N ALA A 121 7.76 -9.88 17.29
CA ALA A 121 8.69 -10.94 17.67
C ALA A 121 9.81 -10.47 18.61
N THR A 122 10.25 -9.22 18.47
CA THR A 122 11.31 -8.63 19.31
C THR A 122 10.78 -7.90 20.55
N GLY A 123 9.46 -7.85 20.76
CA GLY A 123 8.84 -7.04 21.81
C GLY A 123 8.95 -5.52 21.57
N ASN A 124 9.49 -5.08 20.44
CA ASN A 124 9.55 -3.66 20.02
C ASN A 124 8.26 -3.24 19.32
N CYS A 125 7.11 -3.59 19.89
CA CYS A 125 5.79 -3.20 19.43
C CYS A 125 5.08 -2.42 20.53
N GLY A 126 5.75 -1.38 21.05
CA GLY A 126 5.19 -0.53 22.10
C GLY A 126 4.09 0.38 21.56
N ASP A 127 3.10 0.64 22.41
CA ASP A 127 2.05 1.63 22.15
C ASP A 127 2.63 3.05 22.30
N PRO A 128 2.68 3.87 21.23
CA PRO A 128 3.26 5.21 21.28
C PRO A 128 2.57 6.19 22.24
N LEU A 129 1.31 5.95 22.61
CA LEU A 129 0.58 6.80 23.58
C LEU A 129 0.95 6.48 25.03
N ARG A 130 1.52 5.30 25.30
CA ARG A 130 1.91 4.85 26.65
C ARG A 130 3.42 4.75 26.83
N ALA A 131 4.12 4.27 25.81
CA ALA A 131 5.57 4.08 25.82
C ALA A 131 6.26 5.32 25.23
N SER A 132 7.09 5.97 26.04
CA SER A 132 7.95 7.07 25.59
C SER A 132 9.32 6.63 25.06
N ASP A 133 9.55 5.32 24.99
CA ASP A 133 10.83 4.70 24.66
C ASP A 133 10.92 4.27 23.18
N THR A 134 12.02 3.61 22.83
CA THR A 134 12.29 3.18 21.44
C THR A 134 11.39 2.04 20.95
N SER A 135 10.61 1.40 21.83
CA SER A 135 9.74 0.28 21.44
C SER A 135 8.58 0.70 20.54
N ALA A 136 8.21 1.99 20.53
CA ALA A 136 7.18 2.55 19.67
C ALA A 136 7.66 2.93 18.25
N VAL A 137 8.97 2.87 17.98
CA VAL A 137 9.55 3.29 16.69
C VAL A 137 9.15 2.35 15.55
N LEU A 138 9.19 1.03 15.77
CA LEU A 138 8.89 0.06 14.72
C LEU A 138 7.42 0.10 14.25
N PRO A 139 6.41 0.15 15.14
CA PRO A 139 5.01 0.32 14.73
C PRO A 139 4.78 1.58 13.89
N ILE A 140 5.46 2.67 14.21
CA ILE A 140 5.40 3.92 13.43
C ILE A 140 6.11 3.76 12.08
N ALA A 141 7.25 3.07 12.04
CA ALA A 141 7.95 2.77 10.79
C ALA A 141 7.08 1.92 9.84
N VAL A 142 6.29 0.97 10.34
CA VAL A 142 5.32 0.20 9.55
C VAL A 142 4.34 1.12 8.81
N ILE A 143 3.87 2.18 9.47
CA ILE A 143 2.98 3.19 8.85
C ILE A 143 3.67 3.87 7.67
N ALA A 144 4.93 4.28 7.85
CA ALA A 144 5.70 4.91 6.78
C ALA A 144 5.96 3.96 5.60
N LEU A 145 6.25 2.70 5.90
CA LEU A 145 6.46 1.65 4.89
C LEU A 145 5.19 1.39 4.08
N LEU A 146 4.01 1.36 4.71
CA LEU A 146 2.74 1.27 3.97
C LEU A 146 2.56 2.44 3.00
N ALA A 147 2.82 3.67 3.43
CA ALA A 147 2.73 4.83 2.56
C ALA A 147 3.72 4.76 1.37
N SER A 148 4.94 4.26 1.59
CA SER A 148 5.95 4.09 0.52
C SER A 148 5.56 3.08 -0.57
N ALA A 149 4.64 2.15 -0.28
CA ALA A 149 4.13 1.21 -1.27
C ALA A 149 3.15 1.88 -2.27
N VAL A 150 2.62 3.06 -1.95
CA VAL A 150 1.57 3.70 -2.76
C VAL A 150 2.07 4.13 -4.16
N PRO A 151 3.17 4.89 -4.32
CA PRO A 151 3.66 5.27 -5.65
C PRO A 151 3.91 4.09 -6.60
N PRO A 152 4.57 2.99 -6.19
CA PRO A 152 4.73 1.82 -7.06
C PRO A 152 3.44 1.13 -7.44
N ILE A 153 2.46 1.05 -6.55
CA ILE A 153 1.16 0.50 -6.91
C ILE A 153 0.45 1.39 -7.93
N VAL A 154 0.49 2.72 -7.74
CA VAL A 154 -0.09 3.67 -8.70
C VAL A 154 0.61 3.57 -10.07
N GLN A 155 1.94 3.48 -10.09
CA GLN A 155 2.70 3.28 -11.33
C GLN A 155 2.34 1.96 -12.01
N ASN A 156 2.19 0.87 -11.24
CA ASN A 156 1.82 -0.43 -11.79
C ASN A 156 0.46 -0.42 -12.48
N VAL A 157 -0.48 0.42 -12.02
CA VAL A 157 -1.80 0.63 -12.63
C VAL A 157 -1.72 1.34 -13.99
N SER A 158 -0.62 2.03 -14.32
CA SER A 158 -0.40 2.58 -15.67
C SER A 158 -0.20 1.49 -16.72
N PHE A 159 0.30 0.31 -16.31
CA PHE A 159 0.65 -0.77 -17.21
C PHE A 159 -0.46 -1.79 -17.36
N SER A 160 -0.70 -2.23 -18.60
CA SER A 160 -1.64 -3.29 -18.90
C SER A 160 -1.17 -4.15 -20.06
N ARG A 161 -1.55 -5.43 -20.05
CA ARG A 161 -1.40 -6.32 -21.22
C ARG A 161 -2.35 -5.93 -22.35
N ASP A 162 -3.51 -5.41 -21.98
CA ASP A 162 -4.55 -4.96 -22.90
C ASP A 162 -4.46 -3.46 -23.14
N SER A 163 -3.24 -2.89 -23.12
CA SER A 163 -3.02 -1.45 -23.28
C SER A 163 -3.60 -0.92 -24.60
N GLY A 164 -3.69 -1.77 -25.63
CA GLY A 164 -4.37 -1.45 -26.87
C GLY A 164 -5.84 -1.08 -26.68
N ALA A 165 -6.56 -1.66 -25.71
CA ALA A 165 -7.98 -1.35 -25.45
C ALA A 165 -8.20 0.02 -24.79
N VAL A 166 -7.13 0.75 -24.43
CA VAL A 166 -7.23 2.09 -23.85
C VAL A 166 -7.89 3.09 -24.81
N PHE A 167 -7.87 2.83 -26.13
CA PHE A 167 -8.56 3.68 -27.11
C PHE A 167 -10.05 3.86 -26.77
N LEU A 168 -10.68 2.88 -26.09
CA LEU A 168 -12.08 2.99 -25.65
C LEU A 168 -12.26 4.03 -24.55
N LEU A 169 -11.27 4.21 -23.68
CA LEU A 169 -11.27 5.26 -22.66
C LEU A 169 -10.88 6.62 -23.25
N GLU A 170 -9.97 6.63 -24.22
CA GLU A 170 -9.53 7.85 -24.91
C GLU A 170 -10.62 8.41 -25.84
N SER A 171 -11.41 7.53 -26.48
CA SER A 171 -12.54 7.90 -27.35
C SER A 171 -13.84 8.17 -26.59
N ALA A 172 -13.99 7.70 -25.35
CA ALA A 172 -15.15 7.99 -24.53
C ALA A 172 -15.00 9.39 -23.89
N PRO A 173 -15.95 10.32 -24.11
CA PRO A 173 -15.90 11.63 -23.47
C PRO A 173 -16.12 11.49 -21.97
N LEU A 174 -15.04 11.49 -21.19
CA LEU A 174 -15.12 11.57 -19.74
C LEU A 174 -15.53 12.99 -19.34
N VAL A 175 -16.77 13.12 -18.86
CA VAL A 175 -17.35 14.39 -18.38
C VAL A 175 -16.50 15.01 -17.25
N ASP A 176 -15.89 14.18 -16.39
CA ASP A 176 -15.00 14.63 -15.31
C ASP A 176 -13.88 13.62 -15.07
N ALA A 177 -12.72 13.91 -15.66
CA ALA A 177 -11.54 13.05 -15.56
C ALA A 177 -10.98 12.98 -14.12
N ALA A 178 -11.17 14.02 -13.30
CA ALA A 178 -10.74 14.01 -11.90
C ALA A 178 -11.60 13.06 -11.06
N ARG A 179 -12.92 13.03 -11.29
CA ARG A 179 -13.81 12.03 -10.66
C ARG A 179 -13.48 10.61 -11.07
N PHE A 180 -13.12 10.40 -12.34
CA PHE A 180 -12.70 9.07 -12.81
C PHE A 180 -11.45 8.60 -12.06
N LEU A 181 -10.41 9.43 -11.96
CA LEU A 181 -9.20 9.09 -11.21
C LEU A 181 -9.44 8.95 -9.70
N ALA A 182 -10.38 9.70 -9.11
CA ALA A 182 -10.80 9.47 -7.73
C ALA A 182 -11.32 8.03 -7.53
N GLY A 183 -12.05 7.49 -8.52
CA GLY A 183 -12.52 6.12 -8.54
C GLY A 183 -11.39 5.11 -8.59
N VAL A 184 -10.43 5.32 -9.49
CA VAL A 184 -9.19 4.50 -9.62
C VAL A 184 -8.45 4.44 -8.28
N ARG A 185 -8.23 5.61 -7.68
CA ARG A 185 -7.57 5.75 -6.37
C ARG A 185 -8.29 4.98 -5.27
N LYS A 186 -9.62 5.12 -5.18
CA LYS A 186 -10.43 4.40 -4.19
C LYS A 186 -10.38 2.90 -4.41
N ALA A 187 -10.38 2.43 -5.66
CA ALA A 187 -10.24 1.00 -5.94
C ALA A 187 -8.89 0.45 -5.46
N ILE A 188 -7.79 1.18 -5.66
CA ILE A 188 -6.47 0.82 -5.13
C ILE A 188 -6.52 0.70 -3.59
N LEU A 189 -7.05 1.73 -2.93
CA LEU A 189 -7.10 1.77 -1.47
C LEU A 189 -8.00 0.69 -0.86
N VAL A 190 -9.22 0.55 -1.37
CA VAL A 190 -10.20 -0.42 -0.86
C VAL A 190 -9.73 -1.86 -1.12
N THR A 191 -9.07 -2.11 -2.25
CA THR A 191 -8.65 -3.48 -2.62
C THR A 191 -7.38 -3.91 -1.90
N LEU A 192 -6.44 -2.99 -1.66
CA LEU A 192 -5.11 -3.33 -1.17
C LEU A 192 -4.81 -2.76 0.22
N PHE A 193 -5.00 -1.46 0.41
CA PHE A 193 -4.56 -0.77 1.62
C PHE A 193 -5.51 -0.93 2.80
N TYR A 194 -6.83 -0.87 2.60
CA TYR A 194 -7.79 -1.02 3.69
C TYR A 194 -7.74 -2.40 4.33
N PRO A 195 -7.62 -3.51 3.57
CA PRO A 195 -7.35 -4.83 4.16
C PRO A 195 -6.04 -4.87 4.96
N ALA A 196 -4.96 -4.27 4.44
CA ALA A 196 -3.67 -4.22 5.14
C ALA A 196 -3.74 -3.38 6.44
N LEU A 197 -4.40 -2.23 6.40
CA LEU A 197 -4.63 -1.38 7.57
C LEU A 197 -5.53 -2.06 8.60
N PHE A 198 -6.56 -2.79 8.16
CA PHE A 198 -7.40 -3.59 9.03
C PHE A 198 -6.61 -4.71 9.72
N ALA A 199 -5.80 -5.46 8.96
CA ALA A 199 -4.92 -6.48 9.52
C ALA A 199 -3.91 -5.89 10.52
N LEU A 200 -3.32 -4.74 10.20
CA LEU A 200 -2.44 -4.01 11.12
C LEU A 200 -3.17 -3.58 12.39
N SER A 201 -4.42 -3.11 12.29
CA SER A 201 -5.23 -2.74 13.45
C SER A 201 -5.48 -3.93 14.37
N LEU A 202 -5.80 -5.10 13.81
CA LEU A 202 -5.97 -6.32 14.60
C LEU A 202 -4.67 -6.74 15.30
N LEU A 203 -3.54 -6.68 14.58
CA LEU A 203 -2.23 -7.00 15.12
C LEU A 203 -1.85 -6.08 16.29
N LEU A 204 -2.01 -4.76 16.10
CA LEU A 204 -1.68 -3.77 17.13
C LEU A 204 -2.66 -3.83 18.31
N ALA A 205 -3.95 -4.03 18.06
CA ALA A 205 -4.95 -4.19 19.12
C ALA A 205 -4.61 -5.39 20.02
N TRP A 206 -4.17 -6.50 19.42
CA TRP A 206 -3.70 -7.67 20.14
C TRP A 206 -2.39 -7.41 20.89
N ALA A 207 -1.39 -6.82 20.22
CA ALA A 207 -0.08 -6.55 20.81
C ALA A 207 -0.14 -5.56 21.99
N TRP A 208 -0.93 -4.50 21.86
CA TRP A 208 -1.04 -3.43 22.86
C TRP A 208 -2.09 -3.69 23.93
N ARG A 209 -2.97 -4.68 23.71
CA ARG A 209 -4.17 -4.94 24.53
C ARG A 209 -5.04 -3.70 24.70
N ASP A 210 -5.04 -2.83 23.69
CA ASP A 210 -5.82 -1.60 23.64
C ASP A 210 -6.29 -1.37 22.19
N PRO A 211 -7.52 -1.81 21.84
CA PRO A 211 -8.02 -1.68 20.48
C PRO A 211 -8.28 -0.22 20.09
N LEU A 212 -8.55 0.66 21.06
CA LEU A 212 -8.80 2.07 20.77
C LEU A 212 -7.52 2.76 20.32
N HIS A 213 -6.41 2.56 21.04
CA HIS A 213 -5.12 3.11 20.66
C HIS A 213 -4.66 2.56 19.30
N ALA A 214 -4.84 1.26 19.06
CA ALA A 214 -4.58 0.64 17.76
C ALA A 214 -5.39 1.31 16.62
N LEU A 215 -6.69 1.54 16.83
CA LEU A 215 -7.54 2.21 15.84
C LEU A 215 -7.10 3.66 15.59
N LEU A 216 -6.70 4.41 16.62
CA LEU A 216 -6.23 5.79 16.48
C LEU A 216 -4.95 5.86 15.63
N HIS A 217 -3.95 5.01 15.93
CA HIS A 217 -2.70 4.98 15.18
C HIS A 217 -2.88 4.46 13.74
N VAL A 218 -3.76 3.48 13.53
CA VAL A 218 -4.12 3.04 12.17
C VAL A 218 -4.94 4.11 11.44
N GLY A 219 -5.75 4.89 12.14
CA GLY A 219 -6.43 6.07 11.57
C GLY A 219 -5.44 7.11 11.04
N VAL A 220 -4.37 7.39 11.79
CA VAL A 220 -3.25 8.21 11.31
C VAL A 220 -2.59 7.58 10.08
N ALA A 221 -2.33 6.27 10.10
CA ALA A 221 -1.75 5.56 8.97
C ALA A 221 -2.61 5.66 7.71
N TRP A 222 -3.93 5.53 7.88
CA TRP A 222 -4.91 5.70 6.82
C TRP A 222 -4.86 7.10 6.21
N LEU A 223 -4.76 8.16 7.02
CA LEU A 223 -4.61 9.54 6.51
C LEU A 223 -3.33 9.72 5.69
N VAL A 224 -2.21 9.17 6.16
CA VAL A 224 -0.92 9.26 5.44
C VAL A 224 -0.98 8.50 4.11
N VAL A 225 -1.53 7.28 4.10
CA VAL A 225 -1.71 6.47 2.88
C VAL A 225 -2.66 7.13 1.89
N GLU A 226 -3.78 7.69 2.36
CA GLU A 226 -4.75 8.43 1.54
C GLU A 226 -4.10 9.68 0.93
N GLY A 227 -3.28 10.41 1.70
CA GLY A 227 -2.50 11.54 1.23
C GLY A 227 -1.48 11.15 0.16
N ALA A 228 -0.69 10.10 0.43
CA ALA A 228 0.26 9.54 -0.53
C ALA A 228 -0.46 9.13 -1.83
N ALA A 229 -1.63 8.51 -1.74
CA ALA A 229 -2.41 8.10 -2.91
C ALA A 229 -2.85 9.30 -3.75
N ARG A 230 -3.41 10.35 -3.14
CA ARG A 230 -3.82 11.57 -3.87
C ARG A 230 -2.64 12.23 -4.56
N TRP A 231 -1.50 12.31 -3.88
CA TRP A 231 -0.29 12.87 -4.45
C TRP A 231 0.24 12.03 -5.61
N SER A 232 0.37 10.71 -5.42
CA SER A 232 0.85 9.78 -6.45
C SER A 232 -0.04 9.76 -7.69
N MET A 233 -1.36 9.86 -7.56
CA MET A 233 -2.26 9.93 -8.72
C MET A 233 -1.97 11.13 -9.63
N VAL A 234 -1.36 12.20 -9.11
CA VAL A 234 -1.03 13.42 -9.87
C VAL A 234 0.42 13.42 -10.34
N SER A 235 1.35 12.89 -9.53
CA SER A 235 2.78 12.92 -9.82
C SER A 235 3.26 11.74 -10.66
N VAL A 236 2.61 10.58 -10.53
CA VAL A 236 3.02 9.31 -11.16
C VAL A 236 2.25 9.06 -12.45
N LEU A 237 0.92 9.22 -12.43
CA LEU A 237 0.11 8.99 -13.62
C LEU A 237 0.28 10.11 -14.65
N ARG A 238 0.78 9.76 -15.84
CA ARG A 238 0.95 10.68 -16.97
C ARG A 238 -0.23 10.73 -17.94
N GLY A 239 -1.31 10.01 -17.64
CA GLY A 239 -2.50 9.89 -18.48
C GLY A 239 -3.56 9.00 -17.85
N TYR A 240 -4.38 8.36 -18.68
CA TYR A 240 -5.32 7.35 -18.20
C TYR A 240 -4.57 6.11 -17.65
N PRO A 241 -5.14 5.42 -16.65
CA PRO A 241 -4.60 4.14 -16.20
C PRO A 241 -4.66 3.13 -17.34
N PHE A 242 -3.82 2.08 -17.26
CA PHE A 242 -3.78 0.95 -18.20
C PHE A 242 -3.30 1.29 -19.62
N ARG A 243 -2.79 2.51 -19.85
CA ARG A 243 -2.37 2.99 -21.17
C ARG A 243 -1.09 2.36 -21.69
N GLU A 244 -0.16 2.03 -20.80
CA GLU A 244 1.18 1.64 -21.20
C GLU A 244 1.29 0.12 -21.35
N ALA A 245 1.90 -0.32 -22.46
CA ALA A 245 2.29 -1.71 -22.60
C ALA A 245 3.44 -2.02 -21.64
N MET A 246 3.44 -3.21 -21.06
CA MET A 246 4.54 -3.62 -20.18
C MET A 246 5.77 -4.00 -21.01
N VAL A 247 6.79 -3.14 -20.97
CA VAL A 247 8.10 -3.39 -21.59
C VAL A 247 9.14 -3.59 -20.48
N ARG A 248 10.11 -4.49 -20.70
CA ARG A 248 11.21 -4.71 -19.74
C ARG A 248 11.94 -3.40 -19.46
N GLY A 249 12.09 -3.04 -18.19
CA GLY A 249 12.75 -1.80 -17.75
C GLY A 249 11.87 -0.54 -17.71
N ALA A 250 10.63 -0.59 -18.21
CA ALA A 250 9.73 0.59 -18.22
C ALA A 250 9.26 1.02 -16.82
N THR A 251 9.39 0.17 -15.81
CA THR A 251 8.86 0.39 -14.46
C THR A 251 9.69 1.35 -13.60
N MET A 252 10.90 1.74 -14.00
CA MET A 252 11.85 2.45 -13.12
C MET A 252 11.90 3.97 -13.27
N GLY A 253 11.31 4.58 -14.32
CA GLY A 253 11.60 5.98 -14.65
C GLY A 253 10.98 7.04 -13.71
N PRO A 254 9.71 7.44 -13.90
CA PRO A 254 9.12 8.58 -13.18
C PRO A 254 8.88 8.31 -11.69
N ILE A 255 8.82 7.03 -11.33
CA ILE A 255 8.46 6.59 -10.00
C ILE A 255 9.53 6.88 -8.95
N VAL A 256 10.82 6.87 -9.29
CA VAL A 256 11.90 6.97 -8.29
C VAL A 256 11.80 8.25 -7.48
N LEU A 257 11.61 9.39 -8.16
CA LEU A 257 11.40 10.68 -7.50
C LEU A 257 10.11 10.67 -6.67
N ALA A 258 9.04 10.09 -7.20
CA ALA A 258 7.77 10.01 -6.50
C ALA A 258 7.85 9.18 -5.22
N SER A 259 8.46 8.01 -5.29
CA SER A 259 8.74 7.14 -4.16
C SER A 259 9.66 7.81 -3.15
N GLY A 260 10.70 8.51 -3.60
CA GLY A 260 11.61 9.26 -2.72
C GLY A 260 10.88 10.33 -1.90
N VAL A 261 10.06 11.16 -2.56
CA VAL A 261 9.27 12.21 -1.90
C VAL A 261 8.28 11.61 -0.91
N VAL A 262 7.51 10.59 -1.30
CA VAL A 262 6.53 9.96 -0.41
C VAL A 262 7.22 9.28 0.77
N THR A 263 8.33 8.58 0.55
CA THR A 263 9.07 7.89 1.62
C THR A 263 9.68 8.89 2.60
N GLY A 264 10.29 9.97 2.09
CA GLY A 264 10.85 11.05 2.92
C GLY A 264 9.77 11.77 3.73
N ALA A 265 8.65 12.11 3.10
CA ALA A 265 7.51 12.73 3.78
C ALA A 265 6.90 11.80 4.83
N ALA A 266 6.67 10.52 4.50
CA ALA A 266 6.12 9.53 5.43
C ALA A 266 7.05 9.27 6.62
N SER A 267 8.37 9.23 6.39
CA SER A 267 9.37 9.07 7.46
C SER A 267 9.41 10.29 8.39
N THR A 268 9.33 11.50 7.81
CA THR A 268 9.26 12.76 8.57
C THR A 268 7.98 12.83 9.39
N LEU A 269 6.83 12.48 8.79
CA LEU A 269 5.56 12.38 9.49
C LEU A 269 5.59 11.31 10.58
N GLY A 270 6.28 10.19 10.37
CA GLY A 270 6.51 9.17 11.39
C GLY A 270 7.29 9.73 12.59
N LEU A 271 8.35 10.50 12.34
CA LEU A 271 9.10 11.16 13.41
C LEU A 271 8.24 12.16 14.20
N ILE A 272 7.47 13.00 13.49
CA ILE A 272 6.55 13.95 14.13
C ILE A 272 5.49 13.20 14.94
N HIS A 273 4.93 12.13 14.38
CA HIS A 273 3.95 11.27 15.05
C HIS A 273 4.50 10.67 16.34
N PHE A 274 5.74 10.17 16.33
CA PHE A 274 6.40 9.63 17.52
C PHE A 274 6.49 10.65 18.65
N PHE A 275 6.87 11.90 18.35
CA PHE A 275 6.91 12.96 19.36
C PHE A 275 5.52 13.45 19.76
N ALA A 276 4.59 13.57 18.81
CA ALA A 276 3.23 14.02 19.04
C ALA A 276 2.44 13.05 19.94
N ALA A 277 2.67 11.74 19.79
CA ALA A 277 1.99 10.69 20.56
C ALA A 277 2.33 10.72 22.06
N ARG A 278 3.34 11.47 22.50
CA ARG A 278 3.69 11.60 23.92
C ARG A 278 2.63 12.36 24.74
N SER A 279 1.66 13.00 24.10
CA SER A 279 0.54 13.65 24.76
C SER A 279 -0.73 13.53 23.92
N ALA A 280 -1.90 13.40 24.57
CA ALA A 280 -3.17 13.34 23.86
C ALA A 280 -3.44 14.60 23.02
N ALA A 281 -3.09 15.78 23.55
CA ALA A 281 -3.22 17.05 22.83
C ALA A 281 -2.30 17.12 21.62
N GLY A 282 -1.03 16.70 21.75
CA GLY A 282 -0.08 16.65 20.65
C GLY A 282 -0.53 15.69 19.55
N PHE A 283 -0.97 14.49 19.92
CA PHE A 283 -1.53 13.51 18.99
C PHE A 283 -2.77 14.07 18.27
N GLY A 284 -3.70 14.67 19.00
CA GLY A 284 -4.89 15.29 18.44
C GLY A 284 -4.57 16.43 17.45
N ALA A 285 -3.64 17.31 17.81
CA ALA A 285 -3.18 18.38 16.92
C ALA A 285 -2.51 17.83 15.65
N PHE A 286 -1.70 16.79 15.77
CA PHE A 286 -1.06 16.12 14.63
C PHE A 286 -2.11 15.48 13.70
N ALA A 287 -3.05 14.72 14.25
CA ALA A 287 -4.12 14.10 13.48
C ALA A 287 -5.00 15.14 12.76
N LEU A 288 -5.35 16.23 13.45
CA LEU A 288 -6.09 17.35 12.86
C LEU A 288 -5.30 18.01 11.72
N GLY A 289 -3.99 18.23 11.92
CA GLY A 289 -3.09 18.74 10.89
C GLY A 289 -3.08 17.87 9.64
N LEU A 290 -3.04 16.54 9.80
CA LEU A 290 -3.15 15.60 8.68
C LEU A 290 -4.49 15.69 7.96
N VAL A 291 -5.61 15.82 8.68
CA VAL A 291 -6.94 16.00 8.07
C VAL A 291 -7.01 17.29 7.26
N VAL A 292 -6.49 18.40 7.80
CA VAL A 292 -6.43 19.69 7.09
C VAL A 292 -5.55 19.58 5.84
N ALA A 293 -4.34 19.02 5.98
CA ALA A 293 -3.43 18.80 4.86
C ALA A 293 -4.07 17.94 3.76
N LEU A 294 -4.82 16.91 4.15
CA LEU A 294 -5.51 16.03 3.22
C LEU A 294 -6.64 16.74 2.46
N ALA A 295 -7.39 17.61 3.14
CA ALA A 295 -8.43 18.43 2.52
C ALA A 295 -7.84 19.43 1.51
N LEU A 296 -6.71 20.06 1.85
CA LEU A 296 -5.97 20.93 0.92
C LEU A 296 -5.45 20.15 -0.30
N LEU A 297 -4.88 18.97 -0.05
CA LEU A 297 -4.38 18.08 -1.10
C LEU A 297 -5.49 17.59 -2.03
N GLU A 298 -6.72 17.41 -1.52
CA GLU A 298 -7.89 17.09 -2.35
C GLU A 298 -8.15 18.16 -3.41
N ARG A 299 -8.21 19.42 -2.95
CA ARG A 299 -8.50 20.56 -3.81
C ARG A 299 -7.40 20.74 -4.85
N TRP A 300 -6.15 20.66 -4.40
CA TRP A 300 -4.98 20.77 -5.28
C TRP A 300 -4.92 19.65 -6.30
N SER A 301 -5.07 18.38 -5.87
CA SER A 301 -5.00 17.23 -6.77
C SER A 301 -6.13 17.24 -7.79
N ALA A 302 -7.37 17.56 -7.40
CA ALA A 302 -8.49 17.68 -8.31
C ALA A 302 -8.25 18.76 -9.39
N ALA A 303 -7.75 19.93 -8.99
CA ALA A 303 -7.40 21.01 -9.92
C ALA A 303 -6.30 20.58 -10.90
N ARG A 304 -5.24 19.94 -10.39
CA ARG A 304 -4.11 19.49 -11.21
C ARG A 304 -4.49 18.38 -12.18
N THR A 305 -5.30 17.42 -11.76
CA THR A 305 -5.79 16.35 -12.63
C THR A 305 -6.60 16.88 -13.81
N ARG A 306 -7.47 17.87 -13.59
CA ARG A 306 -8.23 18.50 -14.68
C ARG A 306 -7.31 19.14 -15.72
N VAL A 307 -6.24 19.80 -15.28
CA VAL A 307 -5.24 20.39 -16.20
C VAL A 307 -4.47 19.32 -16.95
N LEU A 308 -4.03 18.26 -16.29
CA LEU A 308 -3.24 17.19 -16.91
C LEU A 308 -4.05 16.42 -17.96
N LEU A 309 -5.26 15.95 -17.60
CA LEU A 309 -6.08 15.16 -18.51
C LEU A 309 -6.82 16.00 -19.55
N GLY A 310 -7.12 17.27 -19.25
CA GLY A 310 -7.65 18.20 -20.24
C GLY A 310 -6.68 18.50 -21.39
N ARG A 311 -5.36 18.35 -21.18
CA ARG A 311 -4.38 18.41 -22.27
C ARG A 311 -4.39 17.15 -23.13
N VAL A 312 -4.55 15.99 -22.51
CA VAL A 312 -4.60 14.69 -23.21
C VAL A 312 -5.83 14.60 -24.12
N GLN A 313 -6.97 15.14 -23.71
CA GLN A 313 -8.19 15.13 -24.55
C GLN A 313 -8.14 16.08 -25.76
N ARG A 314 -7.18 17.00 -25.83
CA ARG A 314 -7.07 18.00 -26.91
C ARG A 314 -6.01 17.66 -27.96
N GLY A 315 -5.15 16.69 -27.70
CA GLY A 315 -4.08 16.28 -28.61
C GLY A 315 -4.42 14.95 -29.22
#